data_AF-A0A7J4DDA5-F1
#
_entry.id   AF-A0A7J4DDA5-F1
#
_cell.length_a   1.000
_cell.length_b   1.000
_cell.length_c   1.000
_cell.angle_alpha   90.00
_cell.angle_beta   90.00
_cell.angle_gamma   90.00
#
_symmetry.space_group_name_H-M   'P 1'
#
loop_
_entity.id
_entity.type
_entity.pdbx_description
1 polymer ?
#
loop_
_entity_poly.entity_id
_entity_poly.type
_entity_poly.pdbx_seq_one_letter_code
_entity_poly.pdbx_strand_id
1 'polypeptide(L)'
;MSGIGYIELLRRNAPFRRLFAFNEISFIGDWFTVIALFIMAGQATDNSPLAIAGVLAARSFSLALATPFTGMLADRYSRKGLMVGANVASFVVLVVVL
;
A
#
# COMPACT_ATOMS: atom_id res chain seq x y z
N MET A 1 16.71 25.44 19.66
CA MET A 1 15.40 24.78 19.57
C MET A 1 15.66 23.28 19.57
N SER A 2 15.42 22.58 20.68
CA SER A 2 15.52 21.12 20.72
C SER A 2 14.44 20.55 19.81
N GLY A 3 14.85 19.92 18.71
CA GLY A 3 13.92 19.28 17.79
C GLY A 3 13.12 18.19 18.52
N ILE A 4 11.82 18.13 18.27
CA ILE A 4 10.97 17.06 18.80
C ILE A 4 11.48 15.73 18.25
N GLY A 5 11.84 14.80 19.13
CA GLY A 5 12.31 13.46 18.70
C GLY A 5 11.19 12.61 18.13
N TYR A 6 11.49 11.70 17.20
CA TYR A 6 10.50 10.82 16.55
C TYR A 6 9.68 9.98 17.56
N ILE A 7 10.35 9.44 18.59
CA ILE A 7 9.70 8.67 19.66
C ILE A 7 8.74 9.57 20.46
N GLU A 8 9.11 10.82 20.71
CA GLU A 8 8.27 11.77 21.42
C GLU A 8 7.03 12.14 20.59
N LEU A 9 7.19 12.27 19.28
CA LEU A 9 6.09 12.55 18.34
C LEU A 9 5.07 11.39 18.32
N LEU A 10 5.55 10.14 18.29
CA LEU A 10 4.69 8.95 18.42
C LEU A 10 4.00 8.84 19.78
N ARG A 11 4.66 9.25 20.87
CA ARG A 11 4.06 9.19 22.22
C ARG A 11 3.03 10.30 22.46
N ARG A 12 3.34 11.54 22.09
CA ARG A 12 2.54 12.73 22.43
C ARG A 12 1.42 13.03 21.43
N ASN A 13 1.53 12.60 20.18
CA ASN A 13 0.52 12.86 19.14
C ASN A 13 -0.29 11.59 18.83
N ALA A 14 -1.42 11.43 19.53
CA ALA A 14 -2.29 10.26 19.36
C ALA A 14 -2.85 10.09 17.92
N PRO A 15 -3.32 11.15 17.23
CA PRO A 15 -3.70 11.07 15.81
C PRO A 15 -2.57 10.57 14.91
N PHE A 16 -1.35 11.12 15.09
CA PHE A 16 -0.19 10.68 14.31
C PHE A 16 0.18 9.22 14.60
N ARG A 17 0.23 8.82 15.88
CA ARG A 17 0.51 7.43 16.26
C ARG A 17 -0.46 6.45 15.61
N ARG A 18 -1.75 6.80 15.59
CA ARG A 18 -2.79 5.96 14.98
C ARG A 18 -2.58 5.86 13.47
N LEU A 19 -2.34 6.98 12.79
CA LEU A 19 -2.06 6.98 11.35
C LEU A 19 -0.80 6.17 11.02
N PHE A 20 0.29 6.38 11.77
CA PHE A 20 1.55 5.66 11.61
C PHE A 20 1.34 4.15 11.76
N ALA A 21 0.75 3.70 12.87
CA ALA A 21 0.51 2.27 13.10
C ALA A 21 -0.34 1.63 11.99
N PHE A 22 -1.40 2.32 11.54
CA PHE A 22 -2.20 1.81 10.41
C PHE A 22 -1.42 1.78 9.11
N ASN A 23 -0.59 2.78 8.83
CA ASN A 23 0.22 2.82 7.62
C ASN A 23 1.23 1.68 7.60
N GLU A 24 1.94 1.44 8.71
CA GLU A 24 2.89 0.34 8.83
C GLU A 24 2.22 -1.03 8.68
N ILE A 25 1.08 -1.26 9.33
CA ILE A 25 0.32 -2.51 9.19
C ILE A 25 -0.11 -2.72 7.73
N SER A 26 -0.63 -1.67 7.08
CA SER A 26 -1.07 -1.74 5.69
C SER A 26 0.11 -2.01 4.75
N PHE A 27 1.24 -1.33 4.98
CA PHE A 27 2.46 -1.52 4.20
C PHE A 27 2.98 -2.94 4.29
N ILE A 28 3.00 -3.53 5.48
CA ILE A 28 3.36 -4.94 5.69
C ILE A 28 2.39 -5.86 4.91
N GLY A 29 1.08 -5.61 5.00
CA GLY A 29 0.07 -6.37 4.25
C GLY A 29 0.24 -6.28 2.72
N ASP A 30 0.56 -5.11 2.20
CA ASP A 30 0.83 -4.90 0.77
C ASP A 30 2.01 -5.75 0.30
N TRP A 31 3.07 -5.87 1.12
CA TRP A 31 4.21 -6.72 0.77
C TRP A 31 3.91 -8.22 0.88
N PHE A 32 3.07 -8.65 1.83
CA PHE A 32 2.56 -10.03 1.85
C PHE A 32 1.77 -10.36 0.59
N THR A 33 0.97 -9.41 0.10
CA THR A 33 0.24 -9.56 -1.18
C THR A 33 1.22 -9.75 -2.34
N VAL A 34 2.30 -8.97 -2.39
CA VAL A 34 3.33 -9.13 -3.43
C VAL A 34 3.99 -10.51 -3.37
N ILE A 35 4.31 -11.01 -2.18
CA ILE A 35 4.87 -12.36 -2.00
C ILE A 35 3.89 -13.42 -2.50
N ALA A 36 2.60 -13.29 -2.15
CA ALA A 36 1.57 -14.21 -2.60
C ALA A 36 1.44 -14.21 -4.14
N LEU A 37 1.48 -13.03 -4.76
CA LEU A 37 1.45 -12.90 -6.22
C LEU A 37 2.69 -13.51 -6.89
N PHE A 38 3.89 -13.37 -6.30
CA PHE A 38 5.09 -14.04 -6.80
C PHE A 38 4.97 -15.56 -6.77
N ILE A 39 4.45 -16.11 -5.66
CA ILE A 39 4.21 -17.54 -5.51
C ILE A 39 3.17 -18.03 -6.53
N MET A 40 2.04 -17.32 -6.69
CA MET A 40 1.01 -17.67 -7.66
C MET A 40 1.53 -17.62 -9.10
N ALA A 41 2.29 -16.58 -9.46
CA ALA A 41 2.88 -16.46 -10.78
C ALA A 41 3.87 -17.61 -11.07
N GLY A 42 4.70 -17.96 -10.10
CA GLY A 42 5.59 -19.12 -10.20
C GLY A 42 4.81 -20.42 -10.41
N GLN A 43 3.81 -20.69 -9.58
CA GLN A 43 2.98 -21.91 -9.70
C GLN A 43 2.22 -22.00 -11.02
N ALA A 44 1.76 -20.86 -11.57
CA ALA A 44 1.01 -20.82 -12.82
C ALA A 44 1.89 -20.96 -14.08
N THR A 45 3.21 -20.83 -13.96
CA THR A 45 4.14 -20.74 -15.11
C THR A 45 5.37 -21.64 -14.95
N ASP A 46 5.24 -22.76 -14.25
CA ASP A 46 6.32 -23.73 -14.00
C ASP A 46 7.59 -23.08 -13.42
N ASN A 47 7.39 -22.18 -12.45
CA ASN A 47 8.42 -21.37 -11.79
C ASN A 47 9.25 -20.48 -12.73
N SER A 48 8.64 -19.97 -13.81
CA SER A 48 9.29 -19.02 -14.71
C SER A 48 9.71 -17.73 -13.98
N PRO A 49 11.02 -17.40 -13.93
CA PRO A 49 11.50 -16.16 -13.31
C PRO A 49 10.96 -14.90 -14.01
N LEU A 50 10.68 -15.00 -15.31
CA LEU A 50 10.13 -13.89 -16.09
C LEU A 50 8.71 -13.54 -15.66
N ALA A 51 7.88 -14.54 -15.33
CA ALA A 51 6.52 -14.30 -14.86
C ALA A 51 6.52 -13.61 -13.49
N ILE A 52 7.39 -14.07 -12.57
CA ILE A 52 7.57 -13.47 -11.25
C ILE A 52 8.06 -12.01 -11.37
N ALA A 53 9.06 -11.75 -12.23
CA ALA A 53 9.51 -10.39 -12.53
C ALA A 53 8.40 -9.54 -13.17
N GLY A 54 7.57 -10.16 -14.02
CA GLY A 54 6.41 -9.55 -14.64
C GLY A 54 5.40 -9.01 -13.62
N VAL A 55 5.18 -9.70 -12.50
CA VAL A 55 4.33 -9.20 -11.40
C VAL A 55 4.85 -7.88 -10.86
N LEU A 56 6.16 -7.79 -10.60
CA LEU A 56 6.76 -6.57 -10.06
C LEU A 56 6.71 -5.43 -11.08
N ALA A 57 6.93 -5.73 -12.36
CA ALA A 57 6.84 -4.76 -13.46
C ALA A 57 5.40 -4.23 -13.60
N ALA A 58 4.40 -5.12 -13.62
CA ALA A 58 2.99 -4.75 -13.68
C ALA A 58 2.59 -3.87 -12.48
N ARG A 59 2.96 -4.27 -11.26
CA ARG A 59 2.72 -3.48 -10.04
C ARG A 59 3.33 -2.08 -10.13
N SER A 60 4.60 -2.00 -10.51
CA SER A 60 5.33 -0.73 -10.58
C SER A 60 4.72 0.19 -11.64
N PHE A 61 4.36 -0.37 -12.78
CA PHE A 61 3.70 0.36 -13.86
C PHE A 61 2.31 0.87 -13.43
N SER A 62 1.48 0.03 -12.81
CA SER A 62 0.17 0.44 -12.28
C SER A 62 0.29 1.56 -11.25
N LEU A 63 1.26 1.48 -10.34
CA LEU A 63 1.53 2.55 -9.37
C LEU A 63 1.98 3.85 -10.06
N ALA A 64 2.90 3.76 -11.02
CA ALA A 64 3.36 4.92 -11.77
C ALA A 64 2.21 5.61 -12.52
N LEU A 65 1.31 4.83 -13.14
CA LEU A 65 0.11 5.36 -13.79
C LEU A 65 -0.85 6.02 -12.81
N ALA A 66 -1.07 5.43 -11.63
CA ALA A 66 -2.00 5.97 -10.65
C ALA A 66 -1.48 7.24 -9.94
N THR A 67 -0.16 7.36 -9.77
CA THR A 67 0.48 8.41 -8.95
C THR A 67 0.05 9.84 -9.32
N PRO A 68 0.05 10.28 -10.60
CA PRO A 68 -0.39 11.62 -10.97
C PRO A 68 -1.83 11.94 -10.54
N PHE A 69 -2.72 10.93 -10.59
CA PHE A 69 -4.11 11.11 -10.23
C PHE A 69 -4.32 11.21 -8.72
N THR A 70 -3.51 10.53 -7.92
CA THR A 70 -3.69 10.54 -6.46
C THR A 70 -3.56 11.93 -5.84
N GLY A 71 -2.63 12.77 -6.33
CA GLY A 71 -2.50 14.17 -5.89
C GLY A 71 -3.73 15.00 -6.24
N MET A 72 -4.16 14.95 -7.50
CA MET A 72 -5.36 15.66 -7.98
C MET A 72 -6.62 15.26 -7.20
N LEU A 73 -6.76 13.97 -6.88
CA LEU A 73 -7.87 13.47 -6.07
C LEU A 73 -7.78 13.98 -4.62
N ALA A 74 -6.59 13.95 -4.01
CA ALA A 74 -6.37 14.40 -2.64
C ALA A 74 -6.58 15.91 -2.44
N ASP A 75 -6.41 16.69 -3.50
CA ASP A 75 -6.69 18.13 -3.50
C ASP A 75 -8.18 18.43 -3.67
N ARG A 76 -8.90 17.61 -4.44
CA ARG A 76 -10.33 17.83 -4.73
C ARG A 76 -11.27 17.23 -3.69
N TYR A 77 -10.89 16.12 -3.06
CA TYR A 77 -11.77 15.37 -2.15
C TYR A 77 -11.19 15.32 -0.73
N SER A 78 -12.03 14.96 0.25
CA SER A 78 -11.56 14.79 1.62
C SER A 78 -10.51 13.68 1.71
N ARG A 79 -9.29 14.04 2.15
CA ARG A 79 -8.15 13.10 2.27
C ARG A 79 -8.49 11.88 3.12
N LYS A 80 -9.19 12.10 4.23
CA LYS A 80 -9.65 11.03 5.13
C LYS A 80 -10.63 10.08 4.42
N GLY A 81 -11.61 10.61 3.68
CA GLY A 81 -12.58 9.81 2.95
C GLY A 81 -11.92 8.98 1.84
N LEU A 82 -11.02 9.60 1.07
CA LEU A 82 -10.21 8.89 0.06
C LEU A 82 -9.39 7.75 0.66
N MET A 83 -8.71 8.00 1.79
CA MET A 83 -7.88 6.99 2.44
C MET A 83 -8.72 5.80 2.91
N VAL A 84 -9.88 6.05 3.54
CA VAL A 84 -10.79 4.98 3.98
C VAL A 84 -11.35 4.22 2.78
N GLY A 85 -11.82 4.93 1.75
CA GLY A 85 -12.36 4.31 0.54
C GLY A 85 -11.34 3.43 -0.19
N ALA A 86 -10.09 3.90 -0.31
CA ALA A 86 -9.01 3.13 -0.93
C ALA A 86 -8.66 1.86 -0.12
N ASN A 87 -8.60 1.95 1.22
CA ASN A 87 -8.36 0.79 2.06
C ASN A 87 -9.49 -0.25 1.97
N VAL A 88 -10.76 0.20 1.97
CA VAL A 88 -11.91 -0.70 1.80
C VAL A 88 -11.91 -1.35 0.42
N ALA A 89 -11.65 -0.57 -0.64
CA ALA A 89 -11.56 -1.11 -2.00
C ALA A 89 -10.43 -2.14 -2.12
N SER A 90 -9.25 -1.85 -1.56
CA SER A 90 -8.12 -2.79 -1.51
C SER A 90 -8.51 -4.09 -0.80
N PHE A 91 -9.15 -3.99 0.38
CA PHE A 91 -9.64 -5.15 1.10
C PHE A 91 -10.61 -6.00 0.28
N VAL A 92 -11.59 -5.38 -0.39
CA VAL A 92 -12.54 -6.10 -1.26
C VAL A 92 -11.83 -6.80 -2.40
N VAL A 93 -10.89 -6.13 -3.07
CA VAL A 93 -10.11 -6.74 -4.17
C VAL A 93 -9.31 -7.93 -3.65
N LEU A 94 -8.63 -7.80 -2.51
CA LEU A 94 -7.86 -8.89 -1.93
C LEU A 94 -8.74 -10.10 -1.62
N VAL A 95 -9.89 -9.92 -0.95
CA VAL A 95 -10.79 -11.03 -0.59
C VAL A 95 -11.41 -11.72 -1.82
N VAL A 96 -11.61 -10.98 -2.92
CA VAL A 96 -12.24 -11.52 -4.13
C VAL A 96 -11.23 -12.22 -5.04
N VAL A 97 -9.99 -11.73 -5.09
CA VAL A 97 -8.99 -12.17 -6.07
C VAL A 97 -7.99 -13.18 -5.48
N LEU A 98 -7.65 -13.05 -4.20
CA LEU A 98 -6.68 -13.88 -3.48
C LEU A 98 -7.37 -14.85 -2.53
#